data_AF-A0A429MJB9-F1
#
_entry.id   AF-A0A429MJB9-F1
#
_cell.length_a   1.000
_cell.length_b   1.000
_cell.length_c   1.000
_cell.angle_alpha   90.00
_cell.angle_beta   90.00
_cell.angle_gamma   90.00
#
_symmetry.space_group_name_H-M   'P 1'
#
loop_
_entity.id
_entity.type
_entity.pdbx_description
1 polymer ?
#
loop_
_entity_poly.entity_id
_entity_poly.type
_entity_poly.pdbx_seq_one_letter_code
_entity_poly.pdbx_strand_id
1 'polypeptide(L)'
;VIALDIRHVLYGPALYNLIPTKLNLKKTAVWAWGLTDEVFASGMIQLSQRRQQWSESWMLGLSLFSWMSWASGSLLGGLFADQVAHLPKFLQAALDFLLPALFLSFLLAAFERKHSLVVAVSLVVSALACYWINLSAAIFIGILSGILAGLFKHYVLKQFDEVET
;
A
#
# COMPACT_ATOMS: atom_id res chain seq x y z
N VAL A 1 -7.85 -8.68 -12.19
CA VAL A 1 -8.95 -9.10 -11.29
C VAL A 1 -8.40 -9.95 -10.15
N ILE A 2 -7.83 -11.14 -10.42
CA ILE A 2 -7.26 -12.03 -9.38
C ILE A 2 -6.25 -11.34 -8.43
N ALA A 3 -5.32 -10.54 -8.94
CA ALA A 3 -4.35 -9.81 -8.11
C ALA A 3 -4.98 -8.73 -7.22
N LEU A 4 -6.13 -8.18 -7.62
CA LEU A 4 -6.88 -7.18 -6.87
C LEU A 4 -7.58 -7.87 -5.68
N ASP A 5 -8.10 -9.08 -5.87
CA ASP A 5 -8.74 -9.85 -4.79
C ASP A 5 -7.73 -10.40 -3.78
N ILE A 6 -6.53 -10.78 -4.24
CA ILE A 6 -5.44 -11.27 -3.36
C ILE A 6 -4.99 -10.23 -2.34
N ARG A 7 -5.16 -8.92 -2.59
CA ARG A 7 -4.74 -7.88 -1.64
C ARG A 7 -5.38 -8.06 -0.26
N HIS A 8 -6.64 -8.51 -0.20
CA HIS A 8 -7.33 -8.72 1.07
C HIS A 8 -6.73 -9.92 1.83
N VAL A 9 -6.30 -10.95 1.11
CA VAL A 9 -5.61 -12.13 1.66
C VAL A 9 -4.23 -11.75 2.22
N LEU A 10 -3.57 -10.73 1.64
CA LEU A 10 -2.26 -10.26 2.09
C LEU A 10 -2.36 -9.20 3.21
N TYR A 11 -3.25 -8.22 3.05
CA TYR A 11 -3.37 -7.08 3.96
C TYR A 11 -3.98 -7.47 5.31
N GLY A 12 -4.96 -8.37 5.33
CA GLY A 12 -5.62 -8.82 6.57
C GLY A 12 -4.65 -9.40 7.59
N PRO A 13 -3.87 -10.45 7.26
CA PRO A 13 -2.88 -11.02 8.15
C PRO A 13 -1.73 -10.05 8.48
N ALA A 14 -1.29 -9.23 7.51
CA ALA A 14 -0.22 -8.26 7.72
C ALA A 14 -0.59 -7.21 8.78
N LEU A 15 -1.82 -6.68 8.71
CA LEU A 15 -2.31 -5.73 9.70
C LEU A 15 -2.62 -6.41 11.04
N TYR A 16 -3.18 -7.62 11.02
CA TYR A 16 -3.45 -8.42 12.22
C TYR A 16 -2.20 -8.64 13.08
N ASN A 17 -1.07 -9.00 12.45
CA ASN A 17 0.20 -9.23 13.14
C ASN A 17 0.79 -7.99 13.81
N LEU A 18 0.38 -6.79 13.38
CA LEU A 18 0.82 -5.53 13.96
C LEU A 18 -0.08 -5.06 15.11
N ILE A 19 -1.27 -5.65 15.28
CA ILE A 19 -2.27 -5.21 16.28
C ILE A 19 -2.01 -5.95 17.60
N PRO A 20 -1.63 -5.24 18.69
CA PRO A 20 -1.29 -5.86 19.96
C PRO A 20 -2.51 -6.27 20.80
N THR A 21 -3.72 -5.87 20.42
CA THR A 21 -4.95 -6.01 21.22
C THR A 21 -5.91 -7.07 20.66
N LYS A 22 -6.67 -7.72 21.55
CA LYS A 22 -7.72 -8.66 21.15
C LYS A 22 -8.81 -7.94 20.36
N LEU A 23 -8.97 -8.35 19.11
CA LEU A 23 -9.95 -7.80 18.18
C LEU A 23 -11.34 -8.40 18.36
N ASN A 24 -12.38 -7.60 18.15
CA ASN A 24 -13.75 -8.09 18.05
C ASN A 24 -14.01 -8.58 16.62
N LEU A 25 -14.26 -9.88 16.45
CA LEU A 25 -14.44 -10.53 15.14
C LEU A 25 -15.49 -9.84 14.25
N LYS A 26 -16.58 -9.35 14.84
CA LYS A 26 -17.66 -8.68 14.08
C LYS A 26 -17.22 -7.34 13.52
N LYS A 27 -16.57 -6.51 14.34
CA LYS A 27 -16.03 -5.22 13.90
C LYS A 27 -14.87 -5.42 12.92
N THR A 28 -14.09 -6.48 13.14
CA THR A 28 -12.97 -6.87 12.29
C THR A 28 -13.37 -7.24 10.88
N ALA A 29 -14.43 -8.05 10.73
CA ALA A 29 -14.95 -8.37 9.42
C ALA A 29 -15.44 -7.12 8.65
N VAL A 30 -16.04 -6.15 9.35
CA VAL A 30 -16.59 -4.94 8.73
C VAL A 30 -15.48 -4.00 8.26
N TRP A 31 -14.43 -3.74 9.05
CA TRP A 31 -13.34 -2.89 8.56
C TRP A 31 -12.42 -3.63 7.57
N ALA A 32 -12.27 -4.95 7.69
CA ALA A 32 -11.50 -5.74 6.72
C ALA A 32 -12.17 -5.78 5.34
N TRP A 33 -13.49 -5.59 5.27
CA TRP A 33 -14.21 -5.41 4.01
C TRP A 33 -13.92 -4.04 3.37
N GLY A 34 -13.73 -3.00 4.17
CA GLY A 34 -13.38 -1.65 3.72
C GLY A 34 -11.88 -1.42 3.52
N LEU A 35 -11.10 -2.48 3.34
CA LEU A 35 -9.64 -2.42 3.33
C LEU A 35 -9.10 -2.06 1.95
N THR A 36 -9.01 -0.76 1.69
CA THR A 36 -8.38 -0.23 0.48
C THR A 36 -6.89 0.01 0.69
N ASP A 37 -6.15 0.27 -0.40
CA ASP A 37 -4.71 0.52 -0.35
C ASP A 37 -4.38 1.75 0.54
N GLU A 38 -5.25 2.75 0.53
CA GLU A 38 -5.21 3.97 1.35
C GLU A 38 -5.37 3.67 2.85
N VAL A 39 -6.41 2.88 3.18
CA VAL A 39 -6.79 2.54 4.56
C VAL A 39 -5.73 1.64 5.16
N PHE A 40 -5.21 0.70 4.38
CA PHE A 40 -4.11 -0.17 4.75
C PHE A 40 -2.82 0.61 4.98
N ALA A 41 -2.39 1.45 4.02
CA ALA A 41 -1.17 2.25 4.16
C ALA A 41 -1.23 3.17 5.39
N SER A 42 -2.36 3.86 5.59
CA SER A 42 -2.56 4.75 6.75
C SER A 42 -2.56 3.97 8.07
N GLY A 43 -3.21 2.80 8.10
CA GLY A 43 -3.20 1.91 9.25
C GLY A 43 -1.81 1.41 9.60
N MET A 44 -1.05 0.93 8.61
CA MET A 44 0.34 0.50 8.79
C MET A 44 1.22 1.61 9.33
N ILE A 45 1.13 2.83 8.80
CA ILE A 45 1.92 3.98 9.28
C ILE A 45 1.59 4.25 10.75
N GLN A 46 0.31 4.25 11.12
CA GLN A 46 -0.11 4.54 12.49
C GLN A 46 0.36 3.46 13.49
N LEU A 47 0.30 2.18 13.09
CA LEU A 47 0.79 1.04 13.88
C LEU A 47 2.31 1.01 14.00
N SER A 48 3.02 1.16 12.87
CA SER A 48 4.48 1.08 12.81
C SER A 48 5.14 2.22 13.58
N GLN A 49 4.60 3.44 13.47
CA GLN A 49 5.09 4.60 14.20
C GLN A 49 4.67 4.65 15.67
N ARG A 50 4.09 3.56 16.22
CA ARG A 50 3.60 3.45 17.61
C ARG A 50 2.78 4.65 18.07
N ARG A 51 1.98 5.25 17.18
CA ARG A 51 1.04 6.30 17.60
C ARG A 51 -0.08 5.62 18.38
N GLN A 52 -0.10 5.81 19.70
CA GLN A 52 -1.02 5.27 20.72
C GLN A 52 -2.53 5.47 20.46
N GLN A 53 -2.95 5.96 19.28
CA GLN A 53 -4.33 6.32 18.96
C GLN A 53 -5.05 5.30 18.07
N TRP A 54 -4.41 4.18 17.74
CA TRP A 54 -5.05 3.18 16.90
C TRP A 54 -6.20 2.48 17.65
N SER A 55 -7.38 2.52 17.04
CA SER A 55 -8.57 1.84 17.53
C SER A 55 -9.39 1.26 16.38
N GLU A 56 -10.13 0.18 16.64
CA GLU A 56 -11.04 -0.41 15.65
C GLU A 56 -12.05 0.62 15.12
N SER A 57 -12.54 1.52 15.98
CA SER A 57 -13.48 2.58 15.60
C SER A 57 -12.85 3.63 14.68
N TRP A 58 -11.58 3.98 14.89
CA TRP A 58 -10.85 4.89 14.01
C TRP A 58 -10.69 4.29 12.61
N MET A 59 -10.34 3.01 12.53
CA MET A 59 -10.15 2.33 11.25
C MET A 59 -11.47 2.13 10.50
N LEU A 60 -12.57 1.87 11.21
CA LEU A 60 -13.92 1.89 10.62
C LEU A 60 -14.27 3.27 10.06
N GLY A 61 -14.01 4.35 10.82
CA GLY A 61 -14.22 5.72 10.36
C GLY A 61 -13.39 6.04 9.11
N LEU A 62 -12.13 5.59 9.07
CA LEU A 62 -11.26 5.76 7.92
C LEU A 62 -11.77 5.01 6.68
N SER A 63 -12.21 3.76 6.83
CA SER A 63 -12.78 2.98 5.72
C SER A 63 -14.06 3.62 5.17
N LEU A 64 -14.93 4.15 6.06
CA LEU A 64 -16.16 4.83 5.65
C LEU A 64 -15.84 6.12 4.89
N PHE A 65 -14.87 6.91 5.37
CA PHE A 65 -14.47 8.15 4.71
C PHE A 65 -13.84 7.89 3.35
N SER A 66 -13.02 6.85 3.23
CA SER A 66 -12.46 6.40 1.94
C SER A 66 -13.58 6.02 0.96
N TRP A 67 -14.57 5.25 1.43
CA TRP A 67 -15.73 4.88 0.61
C TRP A 67 -16.58 6.10 0.19
N MET A 68 -16.82 7.04 1.11
CA MET A 68 -17.52 8.29 0.80
C MET A 68 -16.75 9.13 -0.23
N SER A 69 -15.44 9.25 -0.09
CA SER A 69 -14.59 9.97 -1.04
C SER A 69 -14.66 9.34 -2.43
N TRP A 70 -14.61 8.01 -2.53
CA TRP A 70 -14.77 7.29 -3.78
C TRP A 70 -16.17 7.49 -4.39
N ALA A 71 -17.22 7.40 -3.58
CA ALA A 71 -18.60 7.60 -4.04
C ALA A 71 -18.81 9.04 -4.55
N SER A 72 -18.36 10.05 -3.81
CA SER A 72 -18.42 11.45 -4.23
C SER A 72 -17.57 11.71 -5.48
N GLY A 73 -16.36 11.14 -5.55
CA GLY A 73 -15.50 11.26 -6.73
C GLY A 73 -16.10 10.64 -7.98
N SER A 74 -16.76 9.49 -7.84
CA SER A 74 -17.46 8.81 -8.94
C SER A 74 -18.71 9.57 -9.39
N LEU A 75 -19.46 10.15 -8.44
CA LEU A 75 -20.60 11.02 -8.75
C LEU A 75 -20.16 12.28 -9.50
N LEU A 76 -19.12 12.97 -9.02
CA LEU A 76 -18.56 14.12 -9.72
C LEU A 76 -18.00 13.72 -11.08
N GLY A 77 -17.25 12.63 -11.16
CA GLY A 77 -16.73 12.09 -12.41
C GLY A 77 -17.84 11.78 -13.43
N GLY A 78 -18.97 11.22 -12.98
CA GLY A 78 -20.14 10.96 -13.82
C GLY A 78 -20.87 12.22 -14.27
N LEU A 79 -21.06 13.19 -13.38
CA LEU A 79 -21.73 14.46 -13.69
C LEU A 79 -20.90 15.36 -14.64
N PHE A 80 -19.58 15.31 -14.51
CA PHE A 80 -18.65 16.10 -15.32
C PHE A 80 -18.03 15.30 -16.48
N ALA A 81 -18.45 14.04 -16.70
CA ALA A 81 -17.88 13.16 -17.72
C ALA A 81 -17.88 13.79 -19.13
N ASP A 82 -18.99 14.42 -19.53
CA ASP A 82 -19.12 15.08 -20.84
C ASP A 82 -18.21 16.30 -20.98
N GLN A 83 -17.85 16.95 -19.88
CA GLN A 83 -17.00 18.14 -19.87
C GLN A 83 -15.49 17.77 -19.87
N VAL A 84 -15.14 16.53 -19.51
CA VAL A 84 -13.76 16.01 -19.58
C VAL A 84 -13.25 15.91 -21.02
N ALA A 85 -14.13 15.77 -22.01
CA ALA A 85 -13.74 15.82 -23.42
C ALA A 85 -13.22 17.20 -23.86
N HIS A 86 -13.62 18.26 -23.17
CA HIS A 86 -13.17 19.64 -23.41
C HIS A 86 -12.02 20.09 -22.50
N LEU A 87 -11.52 19.21 -21.65
CA LEU A 87 -10.40 19.52 -20.77
C LEU A 87 -9.11 19.77 -21.57
N PRO A 88 -8.27 20.74 -21.16
CA PRO A 88 -6.96 20.93 -21.77
C PRO A 88 -6.11 19.66 -21.65
N LYS A 89 -5.33 19.36 -22.70
CA LYS A 89 -4.51 18.13 -22.82
C LYS A 89 -3.60 17.88 -21.60
N PHE A 90 -3.12 18.93 -20.93
CA PHE A 90 -2.30 18.79 -19.72
C PHE A 90 -3.09 18.12 -18.58
N LEU A 91 -4.38 18.42 -18.44
CA LEU A 91 -5.20 17.92 -17.34
C LEU A 91 -5.59 16.46 -17.57
N GLN A 92 -5.81 16.05 -18.83
CA GLN A 92 -5.97 14.64 -19.19
C GLN A 92 -4.70 13.84 -18.85
N ALA A 93 -3.52 14.35 -19.22
CA ALA A 93 -2.25 13.70 -18.88
C ALA A 93 -2.01 13.62 -17.35
N ALA A 94 -2.43 14.64 -16.60
CA ALA A 94 -2.36 14.63 -15.13
C ALA A 94 -3.28 13.57 -14.51
N LEU A 95 -4.49 13.39 -15.06
CA LEU A 95 -5.43 12.36 -14.62
C LEU A 95 -4.91 10.95 -14.91
N ASP A 96 -4.31 10.72 -16.07
CA ASP A 96 -3.69 9.43 -16.44
C ASP A 96 -2.53 9.07 -15.51
N PHE A 97 -1.80 10.07 -15.00
CA PHE A 97 -0.68 9.87 -14.08
C PHE A 97 -1.09 9.82 -12.59
N LEU A 98 -2.34 10.14 -12.26
CA LEU A 98 -2.81 10.27 -10.89
C LEU A 98 -2.74 8.95 -10.12
N LEU A 99 -3.14 7.85 -10.77
CA LEU A 99 -3.15 6.52 -10.13
C LEU A 99 -1.74 6.03 -9.79
N PRO A 100 -0.75 6.02 -10.71
CA PRO A 100 0.65 5.73 -10.36
C PRO A 100 1.21 6.65 -9.27
N ALA A 101 0.90 7.95 -9.31
CA ALA A 101 1.39 8.92 -8.33
C ALA A 101 0.84 8.64 -6.92
N LEU A 102 -0.42 8.21 -6.80
CA LEU A 102 -1.05 7.86 -5.54
C LEU A 102 -0.37 6.64 -4.90
N PHE A 103 -0.10 5.59 -5.67
CA PHE A 103 0.66 4.43 -5.18
C PHE A 103 2.09 4.80 -4.75
N LEU A 104 2.76 5.66 -5.53
CA LEU A 104 4.08 6.16 -5.17
C LEU A 104 4.04 6.96 -3.85
N SER A 105 3.01 7.78 -3.65
CA SER A 105 2.81 8.52 -2.40
C SER A 105 2.61 7.60 -1.21
N PHE A 106 1.87 6.49 -1.35
CA PHE A 106 1.71 5.52 -0.27
C PHE A 106 2.98 4.75 0.02
N LEU A 107 3.72 4.35 -1.01
CA LEU A 107 5.04 3.74 -0.85
C LEU A 107 5.96 4.65 -0.05
N LEU A 108 6.00 5.95 -0.39
CA LEU A 108 6.82 6.93 0.30
C LEU A 108 6.34 7.21 1.72
N ALA A 109 5.03 7.25 1.96
CA ALA A 109 4.46 7.44 3.29
C ALA A 109 4.71 6.25 4.21
N ALA A 110 4.66 5.02 3.69
CA ALA A 110 4.98 3.79 4.41
C ALA A 110 6.48 3.50 4.49
N PHE A 111 7.32 4.31 3.84
CA PHE A 111 8.76 4.12 3.82
C PHE A 111 9.40 4.45 5.17
N GLU A 112 10.07 3.47 5.76
CA GLU A 112 10.95 3.69 6.91
C GLU A 112 12.41 3.49 6.52
N ARG A 113 13.33 4.27 7.12
CA ARG A 113 14.80 4.14 6.88
C ARG A 113 15.31 2.71 7.07
N LYS A 114 14.67 1.94 7.96
CA LYS A 114 14.99 0.53 8.22
C LYS A 114 14.77 -0.37 6.99
N HIS A 115 13.93 0.02 6.04
CA HIS A 115 13.64 -0.77 4.83
C HIS A 115 14.33 -0.24 3.57
N SER A 116 15.20 0.77 3.69
CA SER A 116 15.88 1.42 2.54
C SER A 116 16.62 0.45 1.62
N LEU A 117 17.34 -0.54 2.16
CA LEU A 117 18.05 -1.53 1.35
C LEU A 117 17.09 -2.42 0.54
N VAL A 118 15.98 -2.83 1.14
CA VAL A 118 14.98 -3.69 0.49
C VAL A 118 14.32 -2.93 -0.67
N VAL A 119 13.97 -1.67 -0.44
CA VAL A 119 13.36 -0.80 -1.45
C VAL A 119 14.35 -0.48 -2.58
N ALA A 120 15.61 -0.20 -2.26
CA ALA A 120 16.61 0.08 -3.28
C ALA A 120 16.85 -1.14 -4.19
N VAL A 121 17.00 -2.34 -3.60
CA VAL A 121 17.20 -3.58 -4.37
C VAL A 121 15.98 -3.88 -5.23
N SER A 122 14.76 -3.83 -4.66
CA SER A 122 13.56 -4.12 -5.44
C SER A 122 13.35 -3.13 -6.59
N LEU A 123 13.67 -1.86 -6.39
CA LEU A 123 13.51 -0.82 -7.42
C LEU A 123 14.52 -0.98 -8.55
N VAL A 124 15.80 -1.24 -8.22
CA VAL A 124 16.85 -1.49 -9.23
C VAL A 124 16.54 -2.75 -10.04
N VAL A 125 16.17 -3.84 -9.36
CA VAL A 125 15.86 -5.11 -10.04
C VAL A 125 14.61 -4.97 -10.91
N SER A 126 13.56 -4.29 -10.43
CA SER A 126 12.36 -4.03 -11.23
C SER A 126 12.66 -3.18 -12.46
N ALA A 127 13.46 -2.12 -12.31
CA ALA A 127 13.83 -1.23 -13.41
C ALA A 127 14.64 -1.98 -14.50
N LEU A 128 15.58 -2.82 -14.08
CA LEU A 128 16.34 -3.67 -15.00
C LEU A 128 15.44 -4.72 -15.68
N ALA A 129 14.53 -5.35 -14.94
CA ALA A 129 13.61 -6.34 -15.48
C ALA A 129 12.62 -5.72 -16.49
N CYS A 130 12.17 -4.48 -16.27
CA CYS A 130 11.33 -3.74 -17.23
C CYS A 130 12.02 -3.51 -18.58
N TYR A 131 13.35 -3.47 -18.61
CA TYR A 131 14.10 -3.27 -19.85
C TYR A 131 14.17 -4.56 -20.70
N TRP A 132 14.12 -5.73 -20.07
CA TRP A 132 14.28 -7.03 -20.75
C TRP A 132 12.98 -7.83 -20.91
N ILE A 133 11.96 -7.56 -20.10
CA ILE A 133 10.76 -8.39 -19.98
C ILE A 133 9.49 -7.52 -19.97
N ASN A 134 8.35 -8.11 -20.31
CA ASN A 134 7.02 -7.52 -20.14
C ASN A 134 6.79 -6.94 -18.72
N LEU A 135 6.09 -5.81 -18.66
CA LEU A 135 5.82 -5.04 -17.44
C LEU A 135 5.30 -5.91 -16.28
N SER A 136 4.39 -6.84 -16.54
CA SER A 136 3.82 -7.69 -15.51
C SER A 136 4.85 -8.61 -14.84
N ALA A 137 5.77 -9.19 -15.62
CA ALA A 137 6.79 -10.09 -15.06
C ALA A 137 7.91 -9.31 -14.36
N ALA A 138 8.22 -8.08 -14.80
CA ALA A 138 9.14 -7.19 -14.09
C ALA A 138 8.66 -6.86 -12.67
N ILE A 139 7.35 -6.64 -12.49
CA ILE A 139 6.76 -6.40 -11.15
C ILE A 139 6.94 -7.62 -10.25
N PHE A 140 6.67 -8.84 -10.75
CA PHE A 140 6.84 -10.05 -9.95
C PHE A 140 8.30 -10.30 -9.54
N ILE A 141 9.25 -10.08 -10.46
CA ILE A 141 10.69 -10.21 -10.17
C ILE A 141 11.11 -9.17 -9.13
N GLY A 142 10.59 -7.94 -9.25
CA GLY A 142 10.75 -6.87 -8.25
C GLY A 142 10.32 -7.28 -6.85
N ILE A 143 9.09 -7.79 -6.72
CA ILE A 143 8.54 -8.26 -5.44
C ILE A 143 9.40 -9.39 -4.86
N LEU A 144 9.74 -10.39 -5.68
CA LEU A 144 10.54 -11.53 -5.25
C LEU A 144 11.92 -11.10 -4.74
N SER A 145 12.58 -10.19 -5.46
CA SER A 145 13.88 -9.64 -5.06
C SER A 145 13.80 -8.85 -3.76
N GLY A 146 12.71 -8.09 -3.55
CA GLY A 146 12.47 -7.38 -2.29
C GLY A 146 12.27 -8.33 -1.11
N ILE A 147 11.51 -9.41 -1.29
CA ILE A 147 11.33 -10.44 -0.26
C ILE A 147 12.67 -11.08 0.10
N LEU A 148 13.48 -11.46 -0.90
CA LEU A 148 14.80 -12.03 -0.70
C LEU A 148 15.76 -11.08 0.02
N ALA A 149 15.79 -9.80 -0.37
CA ALA A 149 16.59 -8.77 0.29
C ALA A 149 16.14 -8.53 1.74
N GLY A 150 14.82 -8.57 1.99
CA GLY A 150 14.26 -8.46 3.34
C GLY A 150 14.62 -9.63 4.23
N LEU A 151 14.50 -10.86 3.72
CA LEU A 151 14.92 -12.09 4.41
C LEU A 151 16.42 -12.07 4.69
N PHE A 152 17.24 -11.69 3.71
CA PHE A 152 18.68 -11.56 3.88
C PHE A 152 19.02 -10.54 4.97
N LYS A 153 18.38 -9.38 4.97
CA LYS A 153 18.54 -8.39 6.04
C LYS A 153 18.12 -8.95 7.41
N HIS A 154 17.01 -9.67 7.49
CA HIS A 154 16.52 -10.20 8.76
C HIS A 154 17.43 -11.31 9.32
N TYR A 155 17.88 -12.24 8.47
CA TYR A 155 18.73 -13.35 8.91
C TYR A 155 20.18 -12.95 9.11
N VAL A 156 20.73 -12.08 8.25
CA VAL A 156 22.17 -11.76 8.25
C VAL A 156 22.48 -10.55 9.14
N LEU A 157 21.70 -9.46 9.08
CA LEU A 157 22.02 -8.25 9.86
C LEU A 157 21.51 -8.31 11.31
N LYS A 158 20.38 -8.99 11.59
CA LYS A 158 19.90 -9.11 12.97
C LYS A 158 20.80 -10.00 13.84
N GLN A 159 21.54 -10.93 13.24
CA GLN A 159 22.57 -11.70 13.95
C GLN A 159 23.79 -10.85 14.36
N PHE A 160 24.08 -9.72 13.70
CA PHE A 160 25.19 -8.86 14.10
C PHE A 160 24.82 -7.94 15.29
N ASP A 161 23.59 -7.43 15.36
CA ASP A 161 23.14 -6.57 16.47
C ASP A 161 22.99 -7.34 17.81
N GLU A 162 22.65 -8.64 17.81
CA GLU A 162 22.56 -9.44 19.05
C GLU A 162 23.92 -9.96 19.56
N VAL A 163 24.98 -9.88 18.75
CA VAL A 163 26.33 -10.33 19.14
C VAL A 163 27.16 -9.20 19.76
N GLU A 164 26.74 -7.94 19.61
CA GLU A 164 27.42 -6.74 20.12
C GLU A 164 26.84 -6.15 21.43
N THR A 165 25.83 -6.79 22.04
CA THR A 165 25.30 -6.43 23.38
C THR A 165 25.54 -7.52 24.41
#